data_AF-A0A950U352-F1
#
_entry.id   AF-A0A950U352-F1
#
_cell.length_a   1.000
_cell.length_b   1.000
_cell.length_c   1.000
_cell.angle_alpha   90.00
_cell.angle_beta   90.00
_cell.angle_gamma   90.00
#
_symmetry.space_group_name_H-M   'P 1'
#
loop_
_entity.id
_entity.type
_entity.pdbx_description
1 polymer ?
#
loop_
_entity_poly.entity_id
_entity_poly.type
_entity_poly.pdbx_seq_one_letter_code
_entity_poly.pdbx_strand_id
1 'polypeptide(L)' 'KRAIQREVETPLGRKILAGEVRDGDVVRIDTDHDKGALTFKVVEPLPEMPAFR' A
#
# COMPACT_ATOMS: atom_id res chain seq x y z
N LYS A 1 -7.90 18.01 5.42
CA LYS A 1 -7.18 17.47 4.24
C LYS A 1 -5.74 17.01 4.53
N ARG A 2 -4.87 17.80 5.19
CA ARG A 2 -3.47 17.40 5.45
C ARG A 2 -3.26 16.19 6.36
N ALA A 3 -4.18 15.92 7.29
CA ALA A 3 -4.06 14.79 8.22
C ALA A 3 -4.11 13.44 7.48
N ILE A 4 -5.09 13.25 6.59
CA ILE A 4 -5.26 11.99 5.83
C ILE A 4 -4.04 11.69 4.95
N GLN A 5 -3.48 12.72 4.30
CA GLN A 5 -2.30 12.55 3.43
C GLN A 5 -1.09 12.05 4.21
N ARG A 6 -0.77 12.67 5.35
CA ARG A 6 0.38 12.27 6.17
C ARG A 6 0.23 10.86 6.74
N GLU A 7 -0.95 10.55 7.25
CA GLU A 7 -1.25 9.25 7.88
C GLU A 7 -1.27 8.11 6.85
N VAL A 8 -1.48 8.39 5.56
CA VAL A 8 -1.50 7.37 4.50
C VAL A 8 -0.17 7.28 3.75
N GLU A 9 0.40 8.41 3.30
CA GLU A 9 1.64 8.41 2.50
C GLU A 9 2.83 7.89 3.31
N THR A 10 2.97 8.30 4.57
CA THR A 10 4.12 7.93 5.39
C THR A 10 4.22 6.41 5.61
N PRO A 11 3.16 5.70 6.06
CA PRO A 11 3.22 4.25 6.18
C PRO A 11 3.27 3.53 4.84
N LEU A 12 2.60 4.05 3.78
CA LEU A 12 2.67 3.45 2.46
C LEU A 12 4.11 3.49 1.90
N GLY A 13 4.80 4.62 2.03
CA GLY A 13 6.20 4.77 1.63
C GLY A 13 7.11 3.78 2.36
N ARG A 14 6.89 3.55 3.67
CA ARG A 14 7.65 2.53 4.41
C ARG A 14 7.41 1.11 3.89
N LYS A 15 6.18 0.78 3.50
CA LYS A 15 5.82 -0.53 2.94
C LYS A 15 6.41 -0.76 1.55
N ILE A 16 6.48 0.28 0.73
CA ILE A 16 7.17 0.24 -0.57
C ILE A 16 8.67 0.01 -0.36
N LEU A 17 9.31 0.76 0.54
CA LEU A 17 10.73 0.59 0.87
C LEU A 17 11.04 -0.80 1.44
N ALA A 18 10.10 -1.40 2.19
CA ALA A 18 10.22 -2.76 2.70
C ALA A 18 10.00 -3.84 1.63
N GLY A 19 9.51 -3.48 0.44
CA GLY A 19 9.17 -4.41 -0.65
C GLY A 19 7.85 -5.16 -0.45
N GLU A 20 7.04 -4.76 0.55
CA GLU A 20 5.71 -5.32 0.80
C GLU A 20 4.66 -4.86 -0.22
N VAL A 21 4.89 -3.70 -0.83
CA VAL A 21 4.09 -3.11 -1.91
C VAL A 21 5.04 -2.76 -3.05
N ARG A 22 4.74 -3.22 -4.25
CA ARG A 22 5.54 -2.94 -5.45
C ARG A 22 4.89 -1.87 -6.30
N ASP A 23 5.68 -1.29 -7.18
CA ASP A 23 5.17 -0.30 -8.12
C ASP A 23 4.07 -0.90 -9.00
N GLY A 24 2.93 -0.21 -8.98
CA GLY A 24 1.70 -0.55 -9.69
C GLY A 24 0.82 -1.62 -9.04
N ASP A 25 1.14 -2.10 -7.84
CA ASP A 25 0.18 -2.84 -7.03
C ASP A 25 -1.04 -1.97 -6.69
N VAL A 26 -2.23 -2.57 -6.74
CA VAL A 26 -3.44 -1.93 -6.22
C VAL A 26 -3.56 -2.28 -4.73
N VAL A 27 -3.43 -1.26 -3.87
CA VAL A 27 -3.50 -1.42 -2.42
C VAL A 27 -4.81 -0.87 -1.89
N ARG A 28 -5.56 -1.71 -1.19
CA ARG A 28 -6.73 -1.31 -0.40
C ARG A 28 -6.28 -0.91 1.01
N ILE A 29 -6.70 0.29 1.41
CA ILE A 29 -6.44 0.85 2.73
C ILE A 29 -7.74 0.82 3.53
N ASP A 30 -7.69 0.32 4.75
CA ASP A 30 -8.84 0.19 5.64
C ASP A 30 -8.48 0.59 7.07
N THR A 31 -9.45 1.03 7.87
CA THR A 31 -9.25 1.39 9.28
C THR A 31 -9.57 0.20 10.17
N ASP A 32 -8.58 -0.29 10.92
CA ASP A 32 -8.80 -1.26 11.99
C ASP A 32 -9.29 -0.50 13.23
N HIS A 33 -10.60 -0.58 13.48
CA HIS A 33 -11.27 0.11 14.58
C HIS A 33 -10.81 -0.39 15.95
N ASP A 34 -10.35 -1.63 16.06
CA ASP A 34 -9.90 -2.21 17.34
C ASP A 34 -8.49 -1.73 17.70
N LYS A 35 -7.64 -1.52 16.69
CA LYS A 35 -6.24 -1.11 16.88
C LYS A 35 -6.01 0.39 16.69
N GLY A 36 -7.01 1.12 16.21
CA GLY A 36 -6.86 2.54 15.86
C GLY A 36 -5.80 2.78 14.79
N ALA A 37 -5.58 1.81 13.89
CA ALA A 37 -4.48 1.81 12.93
C ALA A 37 -4.97 1.58 11.50
N LEU A 38 -4.21 2.07 10.53
CA LEU A 38 -4.46 1.80 9.11
C LEU A 38 -3.89 0.43 8.72
N THR A 39 -4.68 -0.33 7.97
CA THR A 39 -4.29 -1.60 7.37
C THR A 39 -4.12 -1.42 5.87
N PHE A 40 -3.12 -2.09 5.31
CA PHE A 40 -2.78 -2.02 3.89
C PHE A 40 -2.78 -3.45 3.34
N LYS A 41 -3.62 -3.72 2.35
CA LYS A 41 -3.70 -5.03 1.68
C LYS A 41 -3.58 -4.85 0.18
N VAL A 42 -2.64 -5.57 -0.45
CA VAL A 42 -2.57 -5.68 -1.91
C VAL A 42 -3.78 -6.50 -2.36
N VAL A 43 -4.64 -5.91 -3.18
CA VAL A 43 -5.87 -6.56 -3.69
C VAL A 43 -5.71 -7.03 -5.12
N GLU A 44 -4.88 -6.34 -5.91
CA GLU A 44 -4.45 -6.79 -7.23
C GLU A 44 -2.94 -6.58 -7.32
N PRO A 45 -2.14 -7.64 -7.27
CA PRO A 45 -0.73 -7.54 -7.62
C PRO A 45 -0.64 -7.25 -9.13
N LEU A 46 0.28 -6.39 -9.53
CA LEU A 46 0.50 -6.12 -10.95
C LEU A 46 0.77 -7.46 -11.66
N PRO A 47 0.07 -7.81 -12.78
CA PRO A 47 0.41 -9.00 -13.54
C PRO A 47 1.90 -8.93 -13.88
N GLU A 48 2.66 -9.97 -13.53
CA GLU A 48 4.07 -10.06 -13.87
C GLU A 48 4.17 -9.79 -15.37
N MET A 49 4.74 -8.64 -15.75
CA MET A 49 4.92 -8.32 -17.16
C MET A 49 5.67 -9.51 -17.75
N PRO A 50 5.16 -10.17 -18.80
CA PRO A 50 5.91 -11.24 -19.43
C PRO A 50 7.26 -10.63 -19.78
N ALA A 51 8.34 -11.23 -19.29
CA ALA A 51 9.69 -10.82 -19.62
C ALA A 51 9.76 -10.83 -21.15
N PHE A 52 9.68 -9.65 -21.77
CA PHE A 52 9.89 -9.51 -23.20
C PHE A 52 11.36 -9.87 -23.41
N ARG A 53 11.58 -11.11 -23.82
CA ARG A 53 12.86 -11.65 -24.22
C ARG A 53 13.12 -11.34 -25.69
#